data_AF-A0A8T3PZL9-F1
#
_entry.id   AF-A0A8T3PZL9-F1
#
_cell.length_a   1.000
_cell.length_b   1.000
_cell.length_c   1.000
_cell.angle_alpha   90.00
_cell.angle_beta   90.00
_cell.angle_gamma   90.00
#
_symmetry.space_group_name_H-M   'P 1'
#
loop_
_entity.id
_entity.type
_entity.pdbx_description
1 polymer ?
#
loop_
_entity_poly.entity_id
_entity_poly.type
_entity_poly.pdbx_seq_one_letter_code
_entity_poly.pdbx_strand_id
1 'polypeptide(L)'
;MVNRPGSHEGSRLNERLARDLRDRRPEVVDQLLVSYGRRIQGVAYLILGSHADAEEIVIDTLVTAWRKGNDLRDPDALGAWLLRIATRLALTRRRRIGATLPLLPEQAARLAGAAAPSIDGIALRDALA
;
A
#
# COMPACT_ATOMS: atom_id res chain seq x y z
N MET A 1 6.44 -12.17 30.25
CA MET A 1 5.82 -13.13 29.30
C MET A 1 4.39 -12.68 29.03
N VAL A 2 4.16 -11.91 27.97
CA VAL A 2 2.79 -11.55 27.54
C VAL A 2 2.47 -12.44 26.34
N ASN A 3 1.79 -13.55 26.61
CA ASN A 3 1.16 -14.34 25.57
C ASN A 3 -0.04 -13.54 25.06
N ARG A 4 0.07 -12.92 23.88
CA ARG A 4 -1.04 -12.20 23.23
C ARG A 4 -1.79 -13.22 22.36
N PRO A 5 -2.96 -13.74 22.77
CA PRO A 5 -3.64 -14.84 22.07
C PRO A 5 -4.09 -14.51 20.63
N GLY A 6 -3.98 -13.25 20.18
CA GLY A 6 -4.35 -12.81 18.82
C GLY A 6 -3.31 -13.03 17.72
N SER A 7 -2.09 -13.49 18.02
CA SER A 7 -1.08 -13.78 16.98
C SER A 7 -1.40 -15.05 16.18
N HIS A 8 -1.93 -16.07 16.84
CA HIS A 8 -2.24 -17.35 16.21
C HIS A 8 -3.46 -17.28 15.28
N GLU A 9 -4.47 -16.48 15.63
CA GLU A 9 -5.64 -16.28 14.77
C GLU A 9 -5.30 -15.52 13.49
N GLY A 10 -4.50 -14.46 13.61
CA GLY A 10 -3.97 -13.73 12.45
C GLY A 10 -3.09 -14.59 11.56
N SER A 11 -2.22 -15.42 12.15
CA SER A 11 -1.38 -16.38 11.40
C SER A 11 -2.24 -17.43 10.66
N ARG A 12 -3.24 -18.03 11.32
CA ARG A 12 -4.19 -18.96 10.66
C ARG A 12 -4.99 -18.31 9.53
N LEU A 13 -5.42 -17.06 9.71
CA LEU A 13 -6.08 -16.29 8.63
C LEU A 13 -5.13 -16.11 7.45
N ASN A 14 -3.89 -15.71 7.71
CA ASN A 14 -2.89 -15.50 6.68
C ASN A 14 -2.54 -16.78 5.92
N GLU A 15 -2.39 -17.90 6.63
CA GLU A 15 -2.20 -19.23 6.04
C GLU A 15 -3.33 -19.61 5.09
N ARG A 16 -4.59 -19.41 5.52
CA ARG A 16 -5.76 -19.67 4.68
C ARG A 16 -5.77 -18.79 3.43
N LEU A 17 -5.61 -17.48 3.59
CA LEU A 17 -5.62 -16.53 2.47
C LEU A 17 -4.47 -16.80 1.50
N ALA A 18 -3.28 -17.14 2.00
CA ALA A 18 -2.14 -17.50 1.17
C ALA A 18 -2.40 -18.79 0.37
N ARG A 19 -3.06 -19.78 0.96
CA ARG A 19 -3.48 -21.01 0.27
C ARG A 19 -4.51 -20.68 -0.82
N ASP A 20 -5.56 -19.96 -0.49
CA ASP A 20 -6.65 -19.60 -1.41
C ASP A 20 -6.12 -18.76 -2.60
N LEU A 21 -5.12 -17.90 -2.38
CA LEU A 21 -4.39 -17.18 -3.44
C LEU A 21 -3.64 -18.11 -4.40
N ARG A 22 -2.96 -19.14 -3.88
CA ARG A 22 -2.24 -20.14 -4.71
C ARG A 22 -3.22 -21.00 -5.50
N ASP A 23 -4.30 -21.41 -4.85
CA ASP A 23 -5.35 -22.26 -5.42
C ASP A 23 -6.28 -21.50 -6.38
N ARG A 24 -6.14 -20.18 -6.50
CA ARG A 24 -6.98 -19.32 -7.34
C ARG A 24 -8.46 -19.46 -7.00
N ARG A 25 -8.79 -19.40 -5.70
CA ARG A 25 -10.18 -19.34 -5.21
C ARG A 25 -10.73 -17.93 -5.26
N PRO A 26 -11.73 -17.61 -6.10
CA PRO A 26 -12.15 -16.23 -6.35
C PRO A 26 -12.57 -15.48 -5.09
N GLU A 27 -13.10 -16.18 -4.09
CA GLU A 27 -13.54 -15.63 -2.80
C GLU A 27 -12.40 -14.99 -2.00
N VAL A 28 -11.13 -15.30 -2.31
CA VAL A 28 -9.98 -14.73 -1.60
C VAL A 28 -9.88 -13.21 -1.83
N VAL A 29 -10.35 -12.70 -2.97
CA VAL A 29 -10.27 -11.28 -3.30
C VAL A 29 -11.09 -10.45 -2.32
N ASP A 30 -12.33 -10.88 -2.05
CA ASP A 30 -13.22 -10.20 -1.10
C ASP A 30 -12.67 -10.31 0.33
N GLN A 31 -12.14 -11.48 0.71
CA GLN A 31 -11.55 -11.67 2.03
C GLN A 31 -10.30 -10.79 2.23
N LEU A 32 -9.47 -10.63 1.20
CA LEU A 32 -8.34 -9.71 1.21
C LEU A 32 -8.80 -8.25 1.30
N LEU A 33 -9.85 -7.88 0.58
CA LEU A 33 -10.42 -6.53 0.63
C LEU A 33 -10.91 -6.20 2.06
N VAL A 34 -11.68 -7.10 2.67
CA VAL A 34 -12.18 -6.92 4.05
C VAL A 34 -11.03 -6.87 5.07
N SER A 35 -10.03 -7.75 4.94
CA SER A 35 -8.97 -7.89 5.94
C SER A 35 -7.85 -6.84 5.81
N TYR A 36 -7.55 -6.41 4.59
CA TYR A 36 -6.37 -5.59 4.27
C TYR A 36 -6.69 -4.29 3.51
N GLY A 37 -7.87 -4.14 2.90
CA GLY A 37 -8.21 -3.01 2.04
C GLY A 37 -7.97 -1.66 2.68
N ARG A 38 -8.42 -1.46 3.92
CA ARG A 38 -8.21 -0.18 4.66
C ARG A 38 -6.73 0.16 4.86
N ARG A 39 -5.87 -0.84 5.11
CA ARG A 39 -4.42 -0.63 5.29
C ARG A 39 -3.74 -0.31 3.96
N ILE A 40 -4.14 -1.00 2.90
CA ILE A 40 -3.64 -0.75 1.54
C ILE A 40 -4.03 0.67 1.09
N GLN A 41 -5.30 1.05 1.25
CA GLN A 41 -5.80 2.39 0.93
C GLN A 41 -5.06 3.47 1.73
N GLY A 42 -4.83 3.26 3.03
CA GLY A 42 -4.10 4.20 3.87
C GLY A 42 -2.67 4.45 3.37
N VAL A 43 -1.93 3.40 3.02
CA VAL A 43 -0.58 3.54 2.46
C VAL A 43 -0.61 4.23 1.10
N ALA A 44 -1.56 3.87 0.22
CA ALA A 44 -1.69 4.49 -1.09
C ALA A 44 -2.04 5.98 -0.98
N TYR A 45 -2.95 6.34 -0.07
CA TYR A 45 -3.34 7.72 0.22
C TYR A 45 -2.15 8.55 0.74
N LEU A 46 -1.34 8.02 1.65
CA LEU A 46 -0.13 8.70 2.12
C LEU A 46 0.88 9.00 0.99
N ILE A 47 0.87 8.20 -0.09
CA ILE A 47 1.77 8.39 -1.22
C ILE A 47 1.18 9.34 -2.26
N LEU A 48 -0.13 9.26 -2.52
CA LEU A 48 -0.81 9.91 -3.65
C LEU A 48 -1.61 11.16 -3.27
N GLY A 49 -2.04 11.29 -2.00
CA GLY A 49 -2.85 12.41 -1.52
C GLY A 49 -4.30 12.45 -2.04
N SER A 50 -4.75 11.41 -2.74
CA SER A 50 -6.05 11.33 -3.41
C SER A 50 -6.79 10.06 -3.00
N HIS A 51 -8.04 10.20 -2.55
CA HIS A 51 -8.87 9.05 -2.17
C HIS A 51 -9.22 8.17 -3.38
N ALA A 52 -9.57 8.79 -4.51
CA ALA A 52 -9.91 8.07 -5.73
C ALA A 52 -8.71 7.25 -6.25
N ASP A 53 -7.53 7.86 -6.33
CA ASP A 53 -6.33 7.14 -6.76
C ASP A 53 -5.94 6.04 -5.76
N ALA A 54 -6.13 6.28 -4.46
CA ALA A 54 -5.85 5.27 -3.44
C ALA A 54 -6.77 4.05 -3.55
N GLU A 55 -8.06 4.24 -3.87
CA GLU A 55 -9.01 3.15 -4.12
C GLU A 55 -8.64 2.34 -5.37
N GLU A 56 -8.19 3.00 -6.44
CA GLU A 56 -7.66 2.30 -7.61
C GLU A 56 -6.43 1.44 -7.24
N ILE A 57 -5.52 1.96 -6.42
CA ILE A 57 -4.36 1.18 -5.94
C ILE A 57 -4.79 -0.03 -5.11
N VAL A 58 -5.89 0.04 -4.35
CA VAL A 58 -6.42 -1.14 -3.63
C VAL A 58 -6.75 -2.24 -4.64
N ILE A 59 -7.53 -1.91 -5.68
CA ILE A 59 -7.95 -2.87 -6.70
C ILE A 59 -6.74 -3.44 -7.44
N ASP A 60 -5.82 -2.59 -7.92
CA ASP A 60 -4.62 -3.03 -8.62
C ASP A 60 -3.73 -3.92 -7.75
N THR A 61 -3.67 -3.64 -6.44
CA THR A 61 -2.95 -4.47 -5.47
C THR A 61 -3.58 -5.85 -5.36
N LEU A 62 -4.91 -5.93 -5.23
CA LEU A 62 -5.63 -7.20 -5.14
C LEU A 62 -5.51 -8.02 -6.44
N VAL A 63 -5.62 -7.38 -7.60
CA VAL A 63 -5.42 -8.02 -8.92
C VAL A 63 -3.98 -8.54 -9.05
N THR A 64 -2.99 -7.75 -8.62
CA THR A 64 -1.58 -8.16 -8.65
C THR A 64 -1.33 -9.31 -7.68
N ALA A 65 -1.89 -9.24 -6.47
CA ALA A 65 -1.80 -10.29 -5.46
C ALA A 65 -2.40 -11.59 -5.96
N TRP A 66 -3.60 -11.53 -6.55
CA TRP A 66 -4.21 -12.67 -7.23
C TRP A 66 -3.24 -13.26 -8.25
N ARG A 67 -2.79 -12.47 -9.24
CA ARG A 67 -1.88 -12.91 -10.32
C ARG A 67 -0.56 -13.50 -9.80
N LYS A 68 -0.06 -13.03 -8.67
CA LYS A 68 1.25 -13.39 -8.11
C LYS A 68 1.15 -14.19 -6.81
N GLY A 69 0.02 -14.83 -6.52
CA GLY A 69 -0.17 -15.59 -5.28
C GLY A 69 0.92 -16.63 -4.99
N ASN A 70 1.51 -17.22 -6.04
CA ASN A 70 2.61 -18.18 -5.93
C ASN A 70 3.95 -17.55 -5.50
N ASP A 71 4.11 -16.23 -5.63
CA ASP A 71 5.33 -15.52 -5.22
C ASP A 71 5.38 -15.29 -3.69
N LEU A 72 4.26 -15.48 -2.98
CA LEU A 72 4.18 -15.38 -1.53
C LEU A 72 4.78 -16.64 -0.88
N ARG A 73 6.01 -16.51 -0.40
CA ARG A 73 6.79 -17.61 0.20
C ARG A 73 6.37 -17.95 1.63
N ASP A 74 6.08 -16.94 2.42
CA ASP A 74 5.72 -17.06 3.83
C ASP A 74 4.32 -16.48 4.05
N PRO A 75 3.33 -17.29 4.45
CA PRO A 75 1.98 -16.81 4.74
C PRO A 75 1.97 -15.71 5.81
N ASP A 76 2.80 -15.80 6.85
CA ASP A 76 2.80 -14.78 7.91
C ASP A 76 3.24 -13.40 7.40
N ALA A 77 3.96 -13.37 6.27
CA ALA A 77 4.34 -12.14 5.58
C ALA A 77 3.26 -11.57 4.65
N LEU A 78 2.06 -12.16 4.55
CA LEU A 78 0.98 -11.75 3.62
C LEU A 78 0.71 -10.24 3.70
N GLY A 79 0.51 -9.71 4.91
CA GLY A 79 0.25 -8.28 5.09
C GLY A 79 1.40 -7.40 4.58
N ALA A 80 2.64 -7.71 4.94
CA ALA A 80 3.81 -6.97 4.48
C ALA A 80 4.01 -7.08 2.95
N TRP A 81 3.70 -8.25 2.38
CA TRP A 81 3.77 -8.50 0.94
C TRP A 81 2.74 -7.66 0.17
N LEU A 82 1.48 -7.60 0.64
CA LEU A 82 0.43 -6.76 0.05
C LEU A 82 0.79 -5.28 0.11
N LEU A 83 1.26 -4.79 1.27
CA LEU A 83 1.66 -3.39 1.41
C LEU A 83 2.85 -3.05 0.49
N ARG A 84 3.81 -3.97 0.29
CA ARG A 84 4.91 -3.78 -0.66
C ARG A 84 4.42 -3.63 -2.10
N ILE A 85 3.44 -4.43 -2.51
CA ILE A 85 2.81 -4.31 -3.84
C ILE A 85 2.15 -2.92 -3.96
N ALA A 86 1.33 -2.54 -3.00
CA ALA A 86 0.63 -1.25 -2.97
C ALA A 86 1.58 -0.05 -3.04
N THR A 87 2.62 -0.04 -2.20
CA THR A 87 3.65 1.01 -2.20
C THR A 87 4.33 1.12 -3.56
N ARG A 88 4.69 0.00 -4.20
CA ARG A 88 5.32 0.01 -5.52
C ARG A 88 4.38 0.61 -6.57
N LEU A 89 3.11 0.23 -6.59
CA LEU A 89 2.11 0.72 -7.54
C LEU A 89 1.86 2.22 -7.33
N ALA A 90 1.64 2.65 -6.10
CA ALA A 90 1.42 4.05 -5.76
C ALA A 90 2.63 4.94 -6.11
N LEU A 91 3.87 4.50 -5.81
CA LEU A 91 5.08 5.23 -6.20
C LEU A 91 5.23 5.32 -7.73
N THR A 92 4.89 4.24 -8.44
CA THR A 92 4.90 4.23 -9.91
C THR A 92 3.90 5.25 -10.47
N ARG A 93 2.68 5.28 -9.93
CA ARG A 93 1.63 6.24 -10.34
C ARG A 93 2.04 7.68 -10.03
N ARG A 94 2.58 7.95 -8.84
CA ARG A 94 3.09 9.28 -8.45
C ARG A 94 4.16 9.79 -9.41
N ARG A 95 5.09 8.94 -9.83
CA ARG A 95 6.12 9.29 -10.83
C ARG A 95 5.51 9.66 -12.18
N ARG A 96 4.45 8.96 -12.61
CA ARG A 96 3.75 9.28 -13.88
C ARG A 96 3.03 10.62 -13.81
N ILE A 97 2.30 10.89 -12.72
CA ILE A 97 1.63 12.20 -12.52
C ILE A 97 2.65 13.34 -12.59
N GLY A 98 3.78 13.21 -11.89
CA GLY A 98 4.86 14.20 -11.94
C GLY A 98 5.52 14.36 -13.31
N ALA A 99 5.53 13.31 -14.15
CA ALA A 99 6.07 13.37 -15.51
C ALA A 99 5.08 13.96 -16.53
N THR A 100 3.77 13.90 -16.27
CA THR A 100 2.72 14.35 -17.19
C THR A 100 2.31 15.80 -16.98
N LEU A 101 2.55 16.39 -15.81
CA LEU A 101 2.27 17.82 -15.57
C LEU A 101 3.18 18.67 -16.48
N PRO A 102 2.62 19.36 -17.51
CA PRO A 102 3.40 20.23 -18.36
C PRO A 102 3.66 21.51 -17.56
N LEU A 103 4.74 21.48 -16.79
CA LEU A 103 5.22 22.66 -16.13
C LEU A 103 5.76 23.58 -17.22
N LEU A 104 5.26 24.82 -17.27
CA LEU A 104 5.97 25.87 -17.99
C LEU A 104 7.38 26.01 -17.38
N PRO A 105 8.42 26.35 -18.16
CA PRO A 105 9.81 26.38 -17.69
C PRO A 105 9.99 27.16 -16.38
N GLU A 106 9.26 28.25 -16.19
CA GLU A 106 9.26 29.06 -14.98
C GLU A 106 8.60 28.39 -13.76
N GLN A 107 7.62 27.52 -13.98
CA GLN A 107 6.98 26.72 -12.93
C GLN A 107 7.87 25.55 -12.51
N ALA A 108 8.54 24.91 -13.47
CA ALA A 108 9.54 23.89 -13.20
C ALA A 108 10.74 24.47 -12.43
N ALA A 109 11.23 25.64 -12.84
CA ALA A 109 12.32 26.34 -12.15
C ALA A 109 11.93 26.76 -10.71
N ARG A 110 10.69 27.22 -10.49
CA ARG A 110 10.18 27.53 -9.15
C ARG A 110 10.10 26.31 -8.24
N LEU A 111 9.61 25.18 -8.75
CA LEU A 111 9.52 23.93 -7.98
C LEU A 111 10.88 23.29 -7.74
N ALA A 112 11.82 23.41 -8.69
CA ALA A 112 13.20 22.95 -8.52
C ALA A 112 13.99 23.84 -7.53
N GLY A 113 13.71 25.14 -7.49
CA GLY A 113 14.27 26.08 -6.51
C GLY A 113 13.62 25.96 -5.12
N ALA A 114 12.35 25.57 -5.06
CA ALA A 114 11.67 25.14 -3.85
C ALA A 114 12.01 23.66 -3.58
N ALA A 115 13.27 23.38 -3.25
CA ALA A 115 13.61 22.10 -2.63
C ALA A 115 12.61 21.88 -1.48
N ALA A 116 11.76 20.86 -1.64
CA ALA A 116 10.64 20.58 -0.75
C ALA A 116 11.11 20.61 0.70
N PRO A 117 10.31 21.12 1.66
CA PRO A 117 10.62 20.95 3.06
C PRO A 117 10.83 19.45 3.29
N SER A 118 12.04 19.07 3.69
CA SER A 118 12.31 17.71 4.13
C SER A 118 11.28 17.41 5.21
N ILE A 119 10.45 16.39 4.99
CA ILE A 119 9.70 15.80 6.09
C ILE A 119 10.72 15.01 6.89
N ASP A 120 11.53 15.73 7.66
CA ASP A 120 12.24 15.15 8.79
C ASP A 120 11.18 14.82 9.83
N GLY A 121 11.16 13.55 10.26
CA GLY A 121 10.11 12.90 11.02
C GLY A 121 9.88 13.41 12.47
N ILE A 122 10.09 14.70 12.73
CA ILE A 122 10.01 15.33 14.06
C ILE A 122 8.76 16.23 14.18
N ALA A 123 8.23 16.77 13.08
CA ALA A 123 7.15 17.79 13.14
C ALA A 123 5.75 17.25 13.55
N LEU A 124 5.53 15.93 13.62
CA LEU A 124 4.22 15.38 14.03
C LEU A 124 4.01 15.31 15.56
N ARG A 125 5.07 15.49 16.36
CA ARG A 125 4.96 15.39 17.84
C ARG A 125 4.50 16.68 18.52
N ASP A 126 4.84 17.84 17.98
CA ASP A 126 4.58 19.12 18.65
C ASP A 126 3.20 19.72 18.35
N ALA A 127 2.40 19.09 17.48
CA ALA A 127 1.07 19.58 17.10
C ALA A 127 -0.08 19.04 17.98
N LEU A 128 0.23 18.26 19.03
CA LEU A 128 -0.75 17.72 20.00
C LEU A 128 -0.23 17.80 21.46
N ALA A 129 0.36 18.92 21.83
CA ALA A 129 0.65 19.28 23.22
C ALA A 129 0.01 20.63 23.57
#